data_AF-A0A382WSY3-F1
#
_entry.id   AF-A0A382WSY3-F1
#
_cell.length_a   1.000
_cell.length_b   1.000
_cell.length_c   1.000
_cell.angle_alpha   90.00
_cell.angle_beta   90.00
_cell.angle_gamma   90.00
#
_symmetry.space_group_name_H-M   'P 1'
#
loop_
_entity.id
_entity.type
_entity.pdbx_description
1 polymer ?
#
loop_
_entity_poly.entity_id
_entity_poly.type
_entity_poly.pdbx_seq_one_letter_code
_entity_poly.pdbx_strand_id
1 'polypeptide(L)'
;MYLSFQTGYTCEASRIMKLPTILFVLLLALCALFGLTFVIEEVPFEDVATPSGQIERVYSGHGVTHPRFPTMDHGGSGAERHARVLWLGWAFGVLQIALIVGCLMLGVKRDRRVGLWLVGCGVLLGAIFSMVVVSYQSSLGGAPPSLFFSLPGPTAW
;
A
#
# COMPACT_ATOMS: atom_id res chain seq x y z
N MET A 1 29.52 -43.57 28.05
CA MET A 1 29.71 -42.10 28.13
C MET A 1 29.03 -41.49 26.92
N TYR A 2 27.75 -41.12 27.09
CA TYR A 2 26.85 -40.67 26.02
C TYR A 2 26.79 -39.14 26.00
N LEU A 3 26.80 -38.59 24.78
CA LEU A 3 26.24 -37.30 24.33
C LEU A 3 26.70 -35.98 24.97
N SER A 4 27.44 -35.20 24.18
CA SER A 4 27.21 -33.74 24.07
C SER A 4 27.87 -33.20 22.80
N PHE A 5 27.23 -33.38 21.65
CA PHE A 5 27.63 -32.73 20.39
C PHE A 5 26.41 -32.51 19.49
N GLN A 6 25.34 -31.93 20.03
CA GLN A 6 24.18 -31.50 19.25
C GLN A 6 23.54 -30.24 19.84
N THR A 7 24.15 -29.08 19.61
CA THR A 7 23.52 -27.77 19.92
C THR A 7 23.65 -26.74 18.80
N GLY A 8 24.34 -27.05 17.70
CA GLY A 8 24.42 -26.16 16.53
C GLY A 8 23.25 -26.28 15.54
N TYR A 9 22.71 -27.49 15.34
CA TYR A 9 21.76 -27.79 14.26
C TYR A 9 20.30 -27.36 14.55
N THR A 10 19.91 -27.25 15.81
CA THR A 10 18.51 -26.98 16.19
C THR A 10 18.12 -25.50 16.02
N CYS A 11 19.06 -24.57 16.22
CA CYS A 11 18.82 -23.14 15.98
C CYS A 11 18.70 -22.82 14.48
N GLU A 12 19.37 -23.62 13.65
CA GLU A 12 19.45 -23.43 12.20
C GLU A 12 18.18 -23.88 11.48
N ALA A 13 17.64 -25.05 11.84
CA ALA A 13 16.36 -25.54 11.33
C ALA A 13 15.19 -24.60 11.67
N SER A 14 15.20 -24.02 12.88
CA SER A 14 14.18 -23.05 13.31
C SER A 14 14.14 -21.80 12.44
N ARG A 15 15.29 -21.30 11.98
CA ARG A 15 15.37 -20.08 11.17
C ARG A 15 15.00 -20.33 9.71
N ILE A 16 15.39 -21.50 9.16
CA ILE A 16 15.08 -21.93 7.79
C ILE A 16 13.58 -22.18 7.62
N MET A 17 12.88 -22.69 8.63
CA MET A 17 11.42 -22.86 8.58
C MET A 17 10.66 -21.53 8.70
N LYS A 18 11.18 -20.54 9.41
CA LYS A 18 10.46 -19.30 9.72
C LYS A 18 10.34 -18.35 8.53
N LEU A 19 11.40 -18.18 7.73
CA LEU A 19 11.40 -17.20 6.64
C LEU A 19 10.38 -17.54 5.51
N PRO A 20 10.31 -18.80 5.01
CA PRO A 20 9.28 -19.18 4.04
C PRO A 20 7.85 -19.02 4.60
N THR A 21 7.63 -19.33 5.88
CA THR A 21 6.33 -19.09 6.54
C THR A 21 5.99 -17.61 6.60
N ILE A 22 6.96 -16.74 6.92
CA ILE A 22 6.76 -15.28 6.91
C ILE A 22 6.38 -14.81 5.50
N LEU A 23 7.09 -15.25 4.47
CA LEU A 23 6.79 -14.90 3.08
C LEU A 23 5.40 -15.36 2.65
N PHE A 24 5.01 -16.58 3.03
CA PHE A 24 3.67 -17.10 2.76
C PHE A 24 2.58 -16.26 3.44
N VAL A 25 2.78 -15.88 4.71
CA VAL A 25 1.85 -15.00 5.44
C VAL A 25 1.77 -13.61 4.80
N LEU A 26 2.90 -13.04 4.37
CA LEU A 26 2.92 -11.74 3.67
C LEU A 26 2.16 -11.81 2.34
N LEU A 27 2.30 -12.91 1.59
CA LEU A 27 1.57 -13.12 0.35
C LEU A 27 0.06 -13.24 0.60
N LEU A 28 -0.35 -14.01 1.62
CA LEU A 28 -1.76 -14.11 2.00
C LEU A 28 -2.33 -12.75 2.43
N ALA A 29 -1.57 -11.96 3.19
CA ALA A 29 -1.97 -10.60 3.57
C ALA A 29 -2.14 -9.69 2.36
N LEU A 30 -1.25 -9.77 1.37
CA LEU A 30 -1.37 -9.03 0.10
C LEU A 30 -2.62 -9.46 -0.68
N CYS A 31 -2.88 -10.76 -0.80
CA CYS A 31 -4.08 -11.28 -1.44
C CYS A 31 -5.36 -10.79 -0.73
N ALA A 32 -5.37 -10.81 0.61
CA ALA A 32 -6.51 -10.34 1.39
C ALA A 32 -6.75 -8.84 1.23
N LEU A 33 -5.70 -8.01 1.26
CA LEU A 33 -5.80 -6.57 1.04
C LEU A 33 -6.26 -6.24 -0.39
N PHE A 34 -5.74 -6.96 -1.38
CA PHE A 34 -6.20 -6.80 -2.75
C PHE A 34 -7.66 -7.24 -2.90
N GLY A 35 -8.08 -8.32 -2.25
CA GLY A 35 -9.51 -8.69 -2.21
C GLY A 35 -10.37 -7.60 -1.59
N LEU A 36 -9.87 -6.92 -0.56
CA LEU A 36 -10.59 -5.84 0.11
C LEU A 36 -10.81 -4.62 -0.81
N THR A 37 -9.99 -4.38 -1.83
CA THR A 37 -10.25 -3.30 -2.81
C THR A 37 -11.54 -3.51 -3.58
N PHE A 38 -11.94 -4.77 -3.84
CA PHE A 38 -13.17 -5.08 -4.55
C PHE A 38 -14.43 -4.94 -3.70
N VAL A 39 -14.28 -4.88 -2.38
CA VAL A 39 -15.40 -4.73 -1.43
C VAL A 39 -15.64 -3.26 -1.09
N ILE A 40 -14.62 -2.40 -1.24
CA ILE A 40 -14.77 -0.97 -0.99
C ILE A 40 -15.49 -0.33 -2.16
N GLU A 41 -16.55 0.43 -1.86
CA GLU A 41 -17.34 1.17 -2.86
C GLU A 41 -16.43 2.01 -3.76
N GLU A 42 -16.57 1.84 -5.08
CA GLU A 42 -15.86 2.67 -6.06
C GLU A 42 -16.46 4.09 -6.06
N VAL A 43 -15.58 5.09 -5.99
CA VAL A 43 -15.92 6.51 -6.14
C VAL A 43 -15.33 6.95 -7.49
N PRO A 44 -16.07 7.69 -8.34
CA PRO A 44 -17.32 8.41 -8.04
C PRO A 44 -18.62 7.63 -8.27
N PHE A 45 -19.66 8.02 -7.52
CA PHE A 45 -21.04 7.60 -7.70
C PHE A 45 -21.97 8.82 -7.66
N GLU A 46 -23.10 8.76 -8.36
CA GLU A 46 -24.15 9.77 -8.33
C GLU A 46 -25.45 9.17 -7.79
N ASP A 47 -26.11 9.86 -6.88
CA ASP A 47 -27.42 9.47 -6.36
C ASP A 47 -28.50 10.10 -7.27
N VAL A 48 -29.09 9.30 -8.16
CA VAL A 48 -30.07 9.75 -9.16
C VAL A 48 -31.49 9.43 -8.68
N ALA A 49 -32.38 10.42 -8.70
CA ALA A 49 -33.78 10.20 -8.40
C ALA A 49 -34.48 9.51 -9.57
N THR A 50 -34.95 8.28 -9.35
CA THR A 50 -35.75 7.55 -10.34
C THR A 50 -37.16 8.15 -10.47
N PRO A 51 -37.86 7.94 -11.60
CA PRO A 51 -39.23 8.43 -11.79
C PRO A 51 -40.24 7.91 -10.76
N SER A 52 -39.93 6.82 -10.06
CA SER A 52 -40.72 6.25 -8.95
C SER A 52 -40.46 6.94 -7.60
N GLY A 53 -39.57 7.94 -7.55
CA GLY A 53 -39.21 8.65 -6.33
C GLY A 53 -38.17 7.93 -5.46
N GLN A 54 -37.60 6.82 -5.93
CA GLN A 54 -36.50 6.14 -5.24
C GLN A 54 -35.15 6.75 -5.63
N ILE A 55 -34.23 6.87 -4.68
CA ILE A 55 -32.86 7.30 -4.95
C ILE A 55 -32.05 6.07 -5.33
N GLU A 56 -31.56 6.01 -6.57
CA GLU A 56 -30.68 4.96 -7.06
C GLU A 56 -29.25 5.47 -7.11
N ARG A 57 -28.32 4.74 -6.48
CA ARG A 57 -26.90 5.06 -6.54
C ARG A 57 -26.29 4.45 -7.80
N VAL A 58 -25.92 5.30 -8.75
CA VAL A 58 -25.28 4.91 -10.00
C VAL A 58 -23.77 5.12 -9.87
N TYR A 59 -23.00 4.04 -9.99
CA TYR A 59 -21.54 4.10 -9.97
C TYR A 59 -21.02 4.54 -11.34
N SER A 60 -20.54 5.77 -11.44
CA SER A 60 -19.95 6.34 -12.65
C SER A 60 -18.47 5.97 -12.71
N GLY A 61 -18.18 4.72 -13.13
CA GLY A 61 -16.81 4.21 -13.33
C GLY A 61 -15.97 4.98 -14.39
N HIS A 62 -16.49 6.08 -14.93
CA HIS A 62 -15.87 6.93 -15.95
C HIS A 62 -15.44 8.32 -15.46
N GLY A 63 -15.64 8.65 -14.17
CA GLY A 63 -15.33 9.97 -13.62
C GLY A 63 -16.55 10.90 -13.58
N VAL A 64 -16.36 12.08 -13.01
CA VAL A 64 -17.36 13.16 -12.92
C VAL A 64 -17.09 14.17 -14.02
N THR A 65 -18.08 14.89 -14.52
CA THR A 65 -17.85 15.93 -15.53
C THR A 65 -17.17 17.16 -14.93
N HIS A 66 -16.10 17.65 -15.57
CA HIS A 66 -15.37 18.83 -15.08
C HIS A 66 -16.22 20.11 -15.17
N PRO A 67 -16.32 20.93 -14.10
CA PRO A 67 -17.24 22.09 -14.04
C PRO A 67 -17.00 23.15 -15.13
N ARG A 68 -15.74 23.28 -15.59
CA ARG A 68 -15.33 24.26 -16.61
C ARG A 68 -15.26 23.69 -18.02
N PHE A 69 -15.18 22.36 -18.16
CA PHE A 69 -14.90 21.69 -19.42
C PHE A 69 -15.80 20.45 -19.54
N PRO A 70 -17.04 20.61 -20.02
CA PRO A 70 -18.07 19.55 -19.98
C PRO A 70 -17.75 18.31 -20.83
N THR A 71 -16.78 18.40 -21.74
CA THR A 71 -16.33 17.29 -22.58
C THR A 71 -15.23 16.45 -21.90
N MET A 72 -14.97 16.69 -20.62
CA MET A 72 -13.80 16.19 -19.93
C MET A 72 -14.22 15.62 -18.59
N ASP A 73 -14.06 14.31 -18.45
CA ASP A 73 -14.32 13.63 -17.19
C ASP A 73 -13.06 13.68 -16.32
N HIS A 74 -13.26 13.91 -15.02
CA HIS A 74 -12.21 13.98 -14.03
C HIS A 74 -12.54 13.11 -12.81
N GLY A 75 -11.55 12.89 -11.96
CA GLY A 75 -11.67 11.98 -10.82
C GLY A 75 -12.61 12.41 -9.70
N GLY A 76 -13.27 13.56 -9.82
CA GLY A 76 -13.98 14.22 -8.74
C GLY A 76 -13.02 14.75 -7.67
N SER A 77 -13.51 14.99 -6.45
CA SER A 77 -12.66 15.47 -5.37
C SER A 77 -11.68 14.39 -4.91
N GLY A 78 -10.38 14.71 -4.91
CA GLY A 78 -9.34 13.78 -4.49
C GLY A 78 -9.49 13.33 -3.04
N ALA A 79 -9.97 14.22 -2.17
CA ALA A 79 -10.20 13.95 -0.75
C ALA A 79 -11.29 12.90 -0.52
N GLU A 80 -12.46 13.02 -1.17
CA GLU A 80 -13.55 12.05 -1.00
C GLU A 80 -13.20 10.69 -1.60
N ARG A 81 -12.54 10.68 -2.76
CA ARG A 81 -12.11 9.43 -3.42
C ARG A 81 -11.08 8.66 -2.59
N HIS A 82 -10.13 9.34 -1.96
CA HIS A 82 -9.04 8.66 -1.24
C HIS A 82 -9.31 8.46 0.26
N ALA A 83 -10.30 9.13 0.85
CA ALA A 83 -10.57 9.09 2.29
C ALA A 83 -10.64 7.66 2.86
N ARG A 84 -11.18 6.70 2.10
CA ARG A 84 -11.39 5.31 2.55
C ARG A 84 -10.41 4.29 1.99
N VAL A 85 -9.66 4.62 0.94
CA VAL A 85 -8.76 3.68 0.24
C VAL A 85 -7.27 4.00 0.39
N LEU A 86 -6.92 5.21 0.85
CA LEU A 86 -5.52 5.63 0.99
C LEU A 86 -4.73 4.69 1.93
N TRP A 87 -5.32 4.32 3.07
CA TRP A 87 -4.70 3.41 4.03
C TRP A 87 -4.50 2.01 3.43
N LEU A 88 -5.39 1.59 2.53
CA LEU A 88 -5.31 0.32 1.82
C LEU A 88 -4.12 0.31 0.87
N GLY A 89 -3.99 1.37 0.07
CA GLY A 89 -2.86 1.57 -0.84
C GLY A 89 -1.53 1.66 -0.09
N TRP A 90 -1.51 2.35 1.06
CA TRP A 90 -0.35 2.38 1.95
C TRP A 90 0.01 0.99 2.48
N ALA A 91 -0.94 0.27 3.06
CA ALA A 91 -0.71 -1.06 3.61
C ALA A 91 -0.21 -2.05 2.54
N PHE A 92 -0.81 -1.98 1.35
CA PHE A 92 -0.41 -2.78 0.20
C PHE A 92 1.03 -2.48 -0.22
N GLY A 93 1.42 -1.20 -0.34
CA GLY A 93 2.79 -0.81 -0.68
C GLY A 93 3.82 -1.24 0.37
N VAL A 94 3.52 -1.09 1.66
CA VAL A 94 4.40 -1.54 2.76
C VAL A 94 4.59 -3.05 2.73
N LEU A 95 3.52 -3.82 2.52
CA LEU A 95 3.60 -5.27 2.41
C LEU A 95 4.37 -5.74 1.17
N GLN A 96 4.23 -5.04 0.03
CA GLN A 96 5.06 -5.31 -1.14
C GLN A 96 6.55 -5.10 -0.86
N ILE A 97 6.93 -3.99 -0.21
CA ILE A 97 8.31 -3.74 0.19
C ILE A 97 8.81 -4.85 1.11
N ALA A 98 8.02 -5.24 2.12
CA ALA A 98 8.36 -6.33 3.04
C ALA A 98 8.55 -7.67 2.30
N LEU A 99 7.68 -7.98 1.33
CA LEU A 99 7.78 -9.18 0.51
C LEU A 99 9.05 -9.17 -0.35
N ILE A 100 9.35 -8.06 -1.03
CA ILE A 100 10.56 -7.91 -1.85
C ILE A 100 11.81 -8.11 -1.00
N VAL A 101 11.90 -7.42 0.14
CA VAL A 101 13.03 -7.54 1.08
C VAL A 101 13.16 -8.97 1.60
N GLY A 102 12.04 -9.62 1.94
CA GLY A 102 12.03 -11.00 2.38
C GLY A 102 12.47 -11.99 1.29
N CYS A 103 12.05 -11.79 0.04
CA CYS A 103 12.49 -12.59 -1.11
C CYS A 103 13.99 -12.42 -1.35
N LEU A 104 14.51 -11.19 -1.29
CA LEU A 104 15.94 -10.93 -1.39
C LEU A 104 16.73 -11.59 -0.24
N MET A 105 16.16 -11.66 0.96
CA MET A 105 16.76 -12.33 2.11
C MET A 105 16.98 -13.83 1.89
N LEU A 106 16.20 -14.49 1.03
CA LEU A 106 16.44 -15.89 0.64
C LEU A 106 17.79 -16.08 -0.08
N GLY A 107 18.24 -15.05 -0.82
CA GLY A 107 19.51 -15.07 -1.56
C GLY A 107 20.72 -14.64 -0.73
N VAL A 108 20.51 -14.08 0.48
CA VAL A 108 21.60 -13.62 1.34
C VAL A 108 22.25 -14.84 2.00
N LYS A 109 23.52 -15.10 1.64
CA LYS A 109 24.36 -16.09 2.32
C LYS A 109 24.55 -15.70 3.80
N ARG A 110 25.13 -16.58 4.62
CA ARG A 110 25.26 -16.47 6.10
C ARG A 110 26.00 -15.23 6.64
N ASP A 111 26.29 -14.23 5.80
CA ASP A 111 26.78 -12.93 6.20
C ASP A 111 25.66 -12.10 6.86
N ARG A 112 25.69 -12.09 8.19
CA ARG A 112 24.76 -11.33 9.03
C ARG A 112 24.80 -9.82 8.72
N ARG A 113 25.93 -9.28 8.27
CA ARG A 113 26.09 -7.85 7.99
C ARG A 113 25.28 -7.46 6.76
N VAL A 114 25.35 -8.26 5.69
CA VAL A 114 24.57 -8.04 4.47
C VAL A 114 23.07 -8.13 4.77
N GLY A 115 22.64 -9.12 5.56
CA GLY A 115 21.24 -9.23 5.99
C GLY A 115 20.76 -8.00 6.78
N LEU A 116 21.58 -7.48 7.70
CA LEU A 116 21.25 -6.27 8.46
C LEU A 116 21.12 -5.04 7.57
N TRP A 117 22.05 -4.84 6.62
CA TRP A 117 21.98 -3.74 5.65
C TRP A 117 20.76 -3.84 4.76
N LEU A 118 20.42 -5.05 4.27
CA LEU A 118 19.23 -5.27 3.45
C LEU A 118 17.95 -4.90 4.19
N VAL A 119 17.81 -5.33 5.45
CA VAL A 119 16.67 -4.94 6.30
C VAL A 119 16.65 -3.44 6.52
N GLY A 120 17.81 -2.82 6.82
CA GLY A 120 17.93 -1.38 6.99
C GLY A 120 17.47 -0.60 5.75
N CYS A 121 17.89 -1.01 4.55
CA CYS A 121 17.45 -0.42 3.29
C CYS A 121 15.94 -0.60 3.08
N GLY A 122 15.39 -1.78 3.40
CA GLY A 122 13.96 -2.04 3.35
C GLY A 122 13.14 -1.13 4.26
N VAL A 123 13.60 -0.94 5.50
CA VAL A 123 12.96 -0.05 6.48
C VAL A 123 13.04 1.40 6.00
N LEU A 124 14.20 1.85 5.52
CA LEU A 124 14.36 3.20 4.98
C LEU A 124 13.44 3.43 3.76
N LEU A 125 13.34 2.47 2.85
CA LEU A 125 12.45 2.54 1.70
C LEU A 125 10.98 2.61 2.13
N GLY A 126 10.57 1.79 3.11
CA GLY A 126 9.23 1.84 3.69
C GLY A 126 8.92 3.19 4.37
N ALA A 127 9.91 3.79 5.04
CA ALA A 127 9.78 5.12 5.63
C ALA A 127 9.64 6.22 4.56
N ILE A 128 10.45 6.18 3.51
CA ILE A 128 10.35 7.11 2.36
C ILE A 128 8.98 6.95 1.68
N PHE A 129 8.54 5.72 1.41
CA PHE A 129 7.23 5.45 0.83
C PHE A 129 6.11 6.00 1.71
N SER A 130 6.17 5.77 3.02
CA SER A 130 5.17 6.30 3.96
C SER A 130 5.17 7.83 3.98
N MET A 131 6.34 8.46 3.93
CA MET A 131 6.47 9.91 3.83
C MET A 131 5.83 10.46 2.55
N VAL A 132 6.01 9.77 1.41
CA VAL A 132 5.35 10.14 0.13
C VAL A 132 3.83 10.05 0.26
N VAL A 133 3.29 8.98 0.86
CA VAL A 133 1.83 8.83 1.06
C VAL A 133 1.27 9.93 1.97
N VAL A 134 1.96 10.26 3.07
CA VAL A 134 1.54 11.36 3.97
C VAL A 134 1.58 12.71 3.26
N SER A 135 2.61 12.95 2.45
CA SER A 135 2.73 14.17 1.64
C SER A 135 1.66 14.26 0.55
N TYR A 136 1.27 13.12 0.00
CA TYR A 136 0.14 13.04 -0.92
C TYR A 136 -1.19 13.33 -0.21
N GLN A 137 -1.40 12.78 0.99
CA GLN A 137 -2.60 13.03 1.79
C GLN A 137 -2.78 14.51 2.13
N SER A 138 -1.70 15.22 2.50
CA SER A 138 -1.77 16.66 2.76
C SER A 138 -2.12 17.47 1.51
N SER A 139 -1.70 17.01 0.33
CA SER A 139 -2.01 17.64 -0.96
C SER A 139 -3.50 17.50 -1.34
N LEU A 140 -4.19 16.46 -0.86
CA LEU A 140 -5.63 16.26 -1.12
C LEU A 140 -6.52 17.33 -0.45
N GLY A 141 -6.06 17.95 0.64
CA GLY A 141 -6.80 18.96 1.40
C GLY A 141 -6.71 20.38 0.83
N GLY A 142 -6.08 20.58 -0.34
CA GLY A 142 -5.91 21.91 -0.96
C GLY A 142 -4.95 22.83 -0.20
N ALA A 143 -4.15 22.30 0.73
CA ALA A 143 -3.17 23.09 1.46
C ALA A 143 -2.07 23.59 0.49
N PRO A 144 -1.63 24.86 0.59
CA PRO A 144 -0.52 25.36 -0.21
C PRO A 144 0.75 24.55 0.11
N PRO A 145 1.53 24.13 -0.92
CA PRO A 145 2.71 23.30 -0.69
C PRO A 145 3.73 24.07 0.17
N SER A 146 4.09 23.49 1.30
CA SER A 146 5.17 24.02 2.16
C SER A 146 6.52 23.87 1.45
N LEU A 147 7.24 24.96 1.23
CA LEU A 147 8.49 25.00 0.43
C LEU A 147 9.59 24.00 0.84
N PHE A 148 9.55 23.45 2.07
CA PHE A 148 10.47 22.41 2.52
C PHE A 148 9.80 21.03 2.51
N PHE A 149 10.43 20.06 1.84
CA PHE A 149 9.98 18.67 1.70
C PHE A 149 8.60 18.45 1.05
N SER A 150 7.97 19.49 0.45
CA SER A 150 6.77 19.27 -0.38
C SER A 150 7.14 18.62 -1.71
N LEU A 151 6.34 17.65 -2.12
CA LEU A 151 6.30 17.19 -3.50
C LEU A 151 5.59 18.26 -4.37
N PRO A 152 5.91 18.37 -5.67
CA PRO A 152 5.16 19.24 -6.56
C PRO A 152 3.67 18.88 -6.48
N GLY A 153 2.82 19.90 -6.43
CA GLY A 153 1.37 19.70 -6.40
C GLY A 153 0.91 18.86 -7.60
N PRO A 154 -0.12 18.01 -7.44
CA PRO A 154 -0.65 17.24 -8.54
C PRO A 154 -1.10 18.19 -9.67
N THR A 155 -0.54 18.00 -10.86
CA THR A 155 -0.92 18.78 -12.05
C THR A 155 -2.15 18.21 -12.76
N ALA A 156 -2.63 17.05 -12.31
CA ALA A 156 -3.85 16.42 -12.80
C ALA A 156 -5.05 16.95 -12.01
N TRP A 157 -6.05 17.45 -12.74
CA TRP A 157 -7.31 18.01 -12.25
C TRP A 157 -8.47 17.01 -12.34
#